data_AF-A0A497G5A8-F1
#
_entry.id   AF-A0A497G5A8-F1
#
_cell.length_a   1.000
_cell.length_b   1.000
_cell.length_c   1.000
_cell.angle_alpha   90.00
_cell.angle_beta   90.00
_cell.angle_gamma   90.00
#
_symmetry.space_group_name_H-M   'P 1'
#
loop_
_entity.id
_entity.type
_entity.pdbx_description
1 polymer ?
#
loop_
_entity_poly.entity_id
_entity_poly.type
_entity_poly.pdbx_seq_one_letter_code
_entity_poly.pdbx_strand_id
1 'polypeptide(L)'
;MSKQVALMDKAGFGGAFFHAREGLVTPFLGESWFRAFDAAVSEAKRRGMYVWIYDELWWPSGFAGGIVPALSFKHRAKALVMVPGERAFAGEDVIATFKCRLDERGVPKSYEEAKPGECED
;
A
#
# COMPACT_ATOMS: atom_id res chain seq x y z
N MET A 1 -18.55 -19.34 -9.13
CA MET A 1 -17.14 -19.50 -9.57
C MET A 1 -16.80 -20.90 -10.08
N SER A 2 -17.36 -21.98 -9.52
CA SER A 2 -17.03 -23.36 -9.93
C SER A 2 -17.17 -23.63 -11.43
N LYS A 3 -18.20 -23.08 -12.11
CA LYS A 3 -18.33 -23.17 -13.58
C LYS A 3 -17.12 -22.62 -14.33
N GLN A 4 -16.54 -21.50 -13.88
CA GLN A 4 -15.39 -20.88 -14.57
C GLN A 4 -14.13 -21.74 -14.42
N VAL A 5 -13.86 -22.25 -13.22
CA VAL A 5 -12.75 -23.18 -12.97
C VAL A 5 -12.89 -24.45 -13.82
N ALA A 6 -14.11 -25.01 -13.90
CA ALA A 6 -14.39 -26.16 -14.75
C ALA A 6 -14.14 -25.92 -16.24
N LEU A 7 -14.44 -24.71 -16.74
CA LEU A 7 -14.17 -24.35 -18.13
C LEU A 7 -12.67 -24.17 -18.39
N MET A 8 -11.94 -23.62 -17.43
CA MET A 8 -10.48 -23.49 -17.52
C MET A 8 -9.79 -24.85 -17.51
N ASP A 9 -10.19 -25.77 -16.63
CA ASP A 9 -9.71 -27.16 -16.62
C ASP A 9 -9.93 -27.84 -17.97
N LYS A 10 -11.16 -27.76 -18.50
CA LYS A 10 -11.53 -28.32 -19.81
C LYS A 10 -10.70 -27.73 -20.96
N ALA A 11 -10.28 -26.48 -20.83
CA ALA A 11 -9.41 -25.82 -21.80
C ALA A 11 -7.92 -26.15 -21.62
N GLY A 12 -7.55 -26.97 -20.63
CA GLY A 12 -6.17 -27.43 -20.41
C GLY A 12 -5.33 -26.54 -19.48
N PHE A 13 -5.94 -25.60 -18.75
CA PHE A 13 -5.21 -24.78 -17.77
C PHE A 13 -4.95 -25.57 -16.47
N GLY A 14 -3.75 -25.44 -15.92
CA GLY A 14 -3.39 -26.03 -14.61
C GLY A 14 -3.78 -25.18 -13.40
N GLY A 15 -4.22 -23.93 -13.62
CA GLY A 15 -4.60 -23.03 -12.53
C GLY A 15 -4.98 -21.62 -12.98
N ALA A 16 -5.33 -20.76 -12.02
CA ALA A 16 -5.76 -19.39 -12.27
C ALA A 16 -5.38 -18.43 -11.12
N PHE A 17 -5.31 -17.14 -11.45
CA PHE A 17 -5.23 -16.06 -10.47
C PHE A 17 -6.64 -15.47 -10.22
N PHE A 18 -7.10 -15.49 -8.98
CA PHE A 18 -8.33 -14.89 -8.54
C PHE A 18 -8.09 -13.42 -8.20
N HIS A 19 -8.43 -12.54 -9.14
CA HIS A 19 -8.04 -11.13 -9.11
C HIS A 19 -9.28 -10.23 -9.16
N ALA A 20 -9.41 -9.35 -8.16
CA ALA A 20 -10.39 -8.27 -8.16
C ALA A 20 -9.97 -7.15 -9.14
N ARG A 21 -10.82 -6.85 -10.12
CA ARG A 21 -10.53 -5.91 -11.21
C ARG A 21 -11.53 -4.76 -11.27
N GLU A 22 -11.22 -3.75 -12.07
CA GLU A 22 -12.14 -2.63 -12.32
C GLU A 22 -13.50 -3.15 -12.81
N GLY A 23 -14.58 -2.51 -12.35
CA GLY A 23 -15.95 -2.96 -12.62
C GLY A 23 -16.45 -4.08 -11.71
N LEU A 24 -15.71 -4.45 -10.66
CA LEU A 24 -16.18 -5.42 -9.66
C LEU A 24 -17.40 -4.86 -8.91
N VAL A 25 -18.56 -5.46 -9.14
CA VAL A 25 -19.83 -5.12 -8.46
C VAL A 25 -19.91 -5.73 -7.05
N THR A 26 -19.20 -6.83 -6.82
CA THR A 26 -19.13 -7.50 -5.52
C THR A 26 -18.15 -6.78 -4.60
N PRO A 27 -18.53 -6.37 -3.37
CA PRO A 27 -17.60 -5.70 -2.46
C PRO A 27 -16.33 -6.54 -2.22
N PHE A 28 -15.17 -5.95 -2.49
CA PHE A 28 -13.87 -6.58 -2.28
C PHE A 28 -13.68 -6.95 -0.80
N LEU A 29 -13.14 -8.15 -0.53
CA LEU A 29 -13.01 -8.74 0.82
C LEU A 29 -14.34 -8.83 1.61
N GLY A 30 -15.48 -8.65 0.95
CA GLY A 30 -16.80 -8.87 1.55
C GLY A 30 -17.15 -10.36 1.60
N GLU A 31 -18.21 -10.68 2.34
CA GLU A 31 -18.68 -12.05 2.52
C GLU A 31 -19.01 -12.74 1.18
N SER A 32 -19.64 -12.03 0.24
CA SER A 32 -19.96 -12.53 -1.09
C SER A 32 -18.71 -12.79 -1.95
N TRP A 33 -17.68 -11.97 -1.79
CA TRP A 33 -16.39 -12.16 -2.46
C TRP A 33 -15.70 -13.42 -1.94
N PHE A 34 -15.66 -13.61 -0.62
CA PHE A 34 -15.09 -14.82 -0.01
C PHE A 34 -15.88 -16.08 -0.36
N ARG A 35 -17.22 -16.03 -0.43
CA ARG A 35 -18.02 -17.15 -0.95
C ARG A 35 -17.67 -17.50 -2.40
N ALA A 36 -17.43 -16.50 -3.24
CA ALA A 36 -17.01 -16.72 -4.63
C ALA A 36 -15.61 -17.33 -4.69
N PHE A 37 -14.68 -16.85 -3.86
CA PHE A 37 -13.32 -17.39 -3.75
C PHE A 37 -13.31 -18.84 -3.26
N ASP A 38 -14.05 -19.16 -2.19
CA ASP A 38 -14.19 -20.52 -1.66
C ASP A 38 -14.74 -21.50 -2.71
N ALA A 39 -15.76 -21.08 -3.46
CA ALA A 39 -16.29 -21.88 -4.56
C ALA A 39 -15.28 -22.11 -5.71
N ALA A 40 -14.32 -21.20 -5.91
CA ALA A 40 -13.23 -21.38 -6.88
C ALA A 40 -12.17 -22.36 -6.36
N VAL A 41 -11.72 -22.17 -5.12
CA VAL A 41 -10.71 -23.02 -4.46
C VAL A 41 -11.20 -24.46 -4.33
N SER A 42 -12.45 -24.65 -3.87
CA SER A 42 -13.06 -25.97 -3.71
C SER A 42 -13.15 -26.73 -5.03
N GLU A 43 -13.55 -26.06 -6.12
CA GLU A 43 -13.63 -26.70 -7.43
C GLU A 43 -12.25 -26.98 -8.03
N ALA A 44 -11.28 -26.08 -7.83
CA ALA A 44 -9.91 -26.28 -8.29
C ALA A 44 -9.27 -27.49 -7.60
N LYS A 45 -9.45 -27.61 -6.27
CA LYS A 45 -8.98 -28.76 -5.49
C LYS A 45 -9.56 -30.08 -6.00
N ARG A 46 -10.85 -30.11 -6.33
CA ARG A 46 -11.51 -31.31 -6.88
C ARG A 46 -10.94 -31.73 -8.24
N ARG A 47 -10.37 -30.80 -9.01
CA ARG A 47 -9.81 -31.01 -10.35
C ARG A 47 -8.29 -31.15 -10.38
N GLY A 48 -7.61 -30.98 -9.24
CA GLY A 48 -6.16 -30.94 -9.20
C GLY A 48 -5.57 -29.66 -9.81
N MET A 49 -6.35 -28.58 -9.89
CA MET A 49 -5.90 -27.25 -10.33
C MET A 49 -5.44 -26.38 -9.16
N TYR A 50 -4.64 -25.36 -9.47
CA TYR A 50 -4.22 -24.34 -8.51
C TYR A 50 -5.01 -23.04 -8.65
N VAL A 51 -5.36 -22.41 -7.53
CA VAL A 51 -5.91 -21.05 -7.50
C VAL A 51 -5.02 -20.19 -6.60
N TRP A 52 -4.55 -19.08 -7.15
CA TRP A 52 -3.77 -18.08 -6.44
C TRP A 52 -4.64 -16.85 -6.19
N ILE A 53 -4.65 -16.33 -4.97
CA ILE A 53 -5.32 -15.07 -4.66
C ILE A 53 -4.40 -13.90 -5.03
N TYR A 54 -4.98 -12.87 -5.66
CA TYR A 54 -4.36 -11.55 -5.75
C TYR A 54 -5.01 -10.65 -4.70
N ASP A 55 -4.28 -10.30 -3.66
CA ASP A 55 -4.73 -9.64 -2.44
C ASP A 55 -4.86 -8.11 -2.60
N GLU A 56 -5.29 -7.65 -3.77
CA GLU A 56 -5.42 -6.24 -4.09
C GLU A 56 -6.63 -5.98 -5.01
N LEU A 57 -7.17 -4.77 -4.91
CA LEU A 57 -8.24 -4.28 -5.76
C LEU A 57 -7.65 -3.37 -6.84
N TRP A 58 -7.76 -3.80 -8.11
CA TRP A 58 -7.30 -3.08 -9.30
C TRP A 58 -5.77 -3.11 -9.49
N TRP A 59 -5.05 -2.10 -8.99
CA TRP A 59 -3.61 -1.84 -9.17
C TRP A 59 -3.21 -0.57 -8.37
N PRO A 60 -1.94 -0.35 -7.95
CA PRO A 60 -0.84 -1.28 -7.66
C PRO A 60 -0.96 -1.91 -6.25
N SER A 61 -0.17 -2.95 -5.98
CA SER A 61 -0.18 -3.72 -4.72
C SER A 61 0.25 -2.89 -3.50
N GLY A 62 -0.53 -2.97 -2.42
CA GLY A 62 -0.15 -2.50 -1.08
C GLY A 62 -1.23 -1.71 -0.33
N PHE A 63 -2.35 -1.39 -0.99
CA PHE A 63 -3.39 -0.54 -0.42
C PHE A 63 -4.70 -1.28 -0.14
N ALA A 64 -4.89 -2.47 -0.73
CA ALA A 64 -6.14 -3.23 -0.67
C ALA A 64 -7.36 -2.37 -1.07
N GLY A 65 -7.28 -1.67 -2.19
CA GLY A 65 -8.30 -0.72 -2.65
C GLY A 65 -8.42 0.53 -1.76
N GLY A 66 -7.39 0.86 -0.99
CA GLY A 66 -7.39 1.98 -0.05
C GLY A 66 -7.84 1.62 1.37
N ILE A 67 -8.24 0.37 1.63
CA ILE A 67 -8.67 -0.10 2.96
C ILE A 67 -7.54 0.08 3.97
N VAL A 68 -6.32 -0.37 3.64
CA VAL A 68 -5.16 -0.31 4.54
C VAL A 68 -4.77 1.14 4.92
N PRO A 69 -4.54 2.07 3.98
CA PRO A 69 -4.21 3.46 4.31
C PRO A 69 -5.36 4.25 4.97
N ALA A 70 -6.60 3.78 4.87
CA ALA A 70 -7.75 4.36 5.56
C ALA A 70 -7.78 4.01 7.06
N LEU A 71 -7.17 2.89 7.48
CA LEU A 71 -7.13 2.49 8.90
C LEU A 71 -6.36 3.47 9.77
N SER A 72 -5.27 4.06 9.26
CA SER A 72 -4.47 5.05 9.99
C SER A 72 -3.49 5.74 9.04
N PHE A 73 -3.11 6.99 9.35
CA PHE A 73 -2.00 7.67 8.68
C PHE A 73 -0.68 6.89 8.78
N LYS A 74 -0.52 6.06 9.82
CA LYS A 74 0.66 5.21 10.01
C LYS A 74 0.83 4.16 8.90
N HIS A 75 -0.24 3.74 8.24
CA HIS A 75 -0.21 2.74 7.16
C HIS A 75 -0.04 3.34 5.75
N ARG A 76 0.06 4.66 5.64
CA ARG A 76 0.26 5.33 4.36
C ARG A 76 1.73 5.30 3.97
N ALA A 77 1.99 5.35 2.66
CA ALA A 77 3.32 5.63 2.14
C ALA A 77 3.81 6.99 2.67
N LYS A 78 5.09 7.06 3.05
CA LYS A 78 5.70 8.26 3.62
C LYS A 78 6.94 8.63 2.79
N ALA A 79 7.25 9.92 2.75
CA ALA A 79 8.47 10.44 2.17
C ALA A 79 9.20 11.28 3.22
N LEU A 80 10.53 11.30 3.15
CA LEU A 80 11.32 12.28 3.88
C LEU A 80 11.22 13.61 3.14
N VAL A 81 10.80 14.65 3.86
CA VAL A 81 10.71 16.01 3.32
C VAL A 81 11.59 16.90 4.17
N MET A 82 12.43 17.70 3.51
CA MET A 82 13.16 18.78 4.13
C MET A 82 12.30 20.05 4.05
N VAL A 83 11.95 20.61 5.20
CA VAL A 83 11.20 21.87 5.30
C VAL A 83 12.14 22.94 5.86
N PRO A 84 12.61 23.90 5.05
CA PRO A 84 13.40 25.01 5.56
C PRO A 84 12.52 25.96 6.39
N GLY A 85 13.07 26.53 7.45
CA GLY A 85 12.40 27.52 8.29
C GLY A 85 13.33 28.12 9.33
N GLU A 86 12.93 29.25 9.91
CA GLU A 86 13.68 29.99 10.93
C GLU A 86 13.51 29.39 12.35
N ARG A 87 12.76 28.29 12.48
CA ARG A 87 12.44 27.65 13.75
C ARG A 87 12.59 26.14 13.65
N ALA A 88 13.09 25.53 14.72
CA ALA A 88 13.14 24.08 14.84
C ALA A 88 11.72 23.52 15.06
N PHE A 89 11.21 22.79 14.07
CA PHE A 89 9.93 22.07 14.16
C PHE A 89 9.99 20.96 15.21
N ALA A 90 8.83 20.61 15.77
CA ALA A 90 8.68 19.53 16.76
C ALA A 90 7.43 18.72 16.45
N GLY A 91 7.41 17.43 16.79
CA GLY A 91 6.22 16.57 16.66
C GLY A 91 6.56 15.11 16.38
N GLU A 92 5.54 14.25 16.38
CA GLU A 92 5.68 12.80 16.10
C GLU A 92 6.22 12.52 14.68
N ASP A 93 5.95 13.42 13.73
CA ASP A 93 6.39 13.30 12.33
C ASP A 93 7.76 13.97 12.07
N VAL A 94 8.38 14.60 13.07
CA VAL A 94 9.70 15.22 12.95
C VAL A 94 10.77 14.21 13.32
N ILE A 95 11.56 13.80 12.32
CA ILE A 95 12.65 12.82 12.51
C ILE A 95 13.92 13.49 13.03
N ALA A 96 14.24 14.68 12.55
CA ALA A 96 15.40 15.45 12.97
C ALA A 96 15.25 16.93 12.59
N THR A 97 15.91 17.80 13.35
CA THR A 97 16.02 19.23 13.07
C THR A 97 17.47 19.66 13.07
N PHE A 98 17.84 20.51 12.11
CA PHE A 98 19.20 21.01 11.96
C PHE A 98 19.20 22.53 11.77
N LYS A 99 20.14 23.22 12.42
CA LYS A 99 20.53 24.58 12.09
C LYS A 99 21.58 24.52 11.00
N CYS A 100 21.38 25.26 9.92
CA CYS A 100 22.27 25.26 8.76
C CYS A 100 22.85 26.66 8.54
N ARG A 101 24.18 26.78 8.46
CA ARG A 101 24.82 28.00 7.99
C ARG A 101 24.90 27.95 6.47
N LEU A 102 24.33 28.95 5.81
CA LEU A 102 24.34 29.08 4.36
C LEU A 102 25.55 29.89 3.89
N ASP A 103 26.02 29.62 2.68
CA ASP A 103 26.95 30.51 1.99
C ASP A 103 26.24 31.69 1.30
N GLU A 104 27.00 32.55 0.62
CA GLU A 104 26.47 33.72 -0.10
C GLU A 104 25.48 33.37 -1.24
N ARG A 105 25.42 32.10 -1.65
CA ARG A 105 24.52 31.58 -2.69
C ARG A 105 23.31 30.84 -2.11
N GLY A 106 23.18 30.79 -0.79
CA GLY A 106 22.10 30.09 -0.10
C GLY A 106 22.32 28.57 -0.01
N VAL A 107 23.53 28.08 -0.25
CA VAL A 107 23.85 26.64 -0.16
C VAL A 107 24.29 26.30 1.28
N PRO A 108 23.78 25.22 1.90
CA PRO A 108 24.24 24.79 3.22
C PRO A 108 25.75 24.48 3.23
N LYS A 109 26.51 25.22 4.04
CA LYS A 109 27.96 25.07 4.21
C LYS A 109 28.33 24.23 5.44
N SER A 110 27.54 24.33 6.50
CA SER A 110 27.68 23.52 7.72
C SER A 110 26.33 23.35 8.41
N TYR A 111 26.19 22.30 9.21
CA TYR A 111 24.98 22.06 10.00
C TYR A 111 25.32 21.58 11.41
N GLU A 112 24.41 21.82 12.34
CA GLU A 112 24.41 21.25 13.68
C GLU A 112 22.99 20.83 14.07
N GLU A 113 22.86 19.81 14.92
CA GLU A 113 21.55 19.36 15.40
C GLU A 113 20.91 20.46 16.27
N ALA A 114 19.66 20.79 15.97
CA ALA A 114 18.88 21.79 16.70
C ALA A 114 17.91 21.07 17.64
N LYS A 115 17.71 21.60 18.85
CA LYS A 115 16.66 21.06 19.74
C LYS A 115 15.28 21.60 19.35
N PRO A 116 14.21 20.81 19.58
CA PRO A 116 12.84 21.26 19.34
C PRO A 116 12.54 22.61 20.00
N GLY A 117 12.01 23.57 19.23
CA GLY A 117 11.64 24.90 19.72
C GLY A 117 12.77 25.94 19.77
N GLU A 118 14.01 25.59 19.42
CA GLU A 118 15.08 26.57 19.24
C GLU A 118 14.77 27.51 18.05
N CYS A 119 14.94 28.81 18.27
CA CYS A 119 14.95 29.85 17.22
C CYS A 119 16.40 30.30 17.00
N GLU A 120 16.68 30.92 15.85
CA GLU A 120 17.87 31.75 15.70
C GLU A 120 17.72 33.02 16.57
N ASP A 121 18.81 33.45 17.20
CA ASP A 121 18.90 34.75 17.90
C ASP A 121 18.93 35.91 16.91
#